data_AF-A0A8S1WXB1-F1
#
_entry.id   AF-A0A8S1WXB1-F1
#
_cell.length_a   1.000
_cell.length_b   1.000
_cell.length_c   1.000
_cell.angle_alpha   90.00
_cell.angle_beta   90.00
_cell.angle_gamma   90.00
#
_symmetry.space_group_name_H-M   'P 1'
#
loop_
_entity.id
_entity.type
_entity.pdbx_description
1 polymer ?
#
loop_
_entity_poly.entity_id
_entity_poly.type
_entity_poly.pdbx_seq_one_letter_code
_entity_poly.pdbx_strand_id
1 'polypeptide(L)'
;MNLKSIQDSLIQAVIEEGVKLMKQLIGEYFNATCYSISQPGEGSVWISYLDGNHFLNNGQVLSMFYHPTKKHTATTVGKLGQKQSVAGPGQWAYSIQTKGAYGNKAHYNTL
;
A
#
# COMPACT_ATOMS: atom_id res chain seq x y z
N MET A 1 30.33 -5.19 -11.47
CA MET A 1 29.05 -5.08 -10.75
C MET A 1 28.23 -3.98 -11.42
N ASN A 2 27.04 -4.29 -11.92
CA ASN A 2 26.23 -3.34 -12.70
C ASN A 2 25.30 -2.58 -11.76
N LEU A 3 25.34 -1.24 -11.77
CA LEU A 3 24.55 -0.38 -10.87
C LEU A 3 23.04 -0.66 -10.97
N LYS A 4 22.54 -1.04 -12.14
CA LYS A 4 21.12 -1.42 -12.33
C LYS A 4 20.73 -2.66 -11.53
N SER A 5 21.60 -3.66 -11.48
CA SER A 5 21.35 -4.91 -10.73
C SER A 5 21.29 -4.70 -9.22
N ILE A 6 21.96 -3.67 -8.69
CA ILE A 6 21.92 -3.31 -7.28
C ILE A 6 20.63 -2.54 -6.97
N GLN A 7 20.20 -1.66 -7.87
CA GLN A 7 18.96 -0.92 -7.72
C GLN A 7 17.74 -1.85 -7.75
N ASP A 8 17.72 -2.82 -8.67
CA ASP A 8 16.64 -3.79 -8.79
C ASP A 8 16.53 -4.68 -7.53
N SER A 9 17.66 -5.10 -6.94
CA SER A 9 17.64 -5.92 -5.73
C SER A 9 17.18 -5.14 -4.49
N LEU A 10 17.54 -3.86 -4.39
CA LEU A 10 17.04 -2.98 -3.32
C LEU A 10 15.54 -2.75 -3.42
N ILE A 11 15.03 -2.48 -4.63
CA ILE A 11 13.58 -2.32 -4.85
C ILE A 11 12.83 -3.60 -4.49
N GLN A 12 13.37 -4.76 -4.88
CA GLN A 12 12.79 -6.05 -4.54
C GLN A 12 12.73 -6.26 -3.02
N ALA A 13 13.79 -5.91 -2.29
CA ALA A 13 13.80 -5.98 -0.83
C ALA A 13 12.75 -5.06 -0.19
N VAL A 14 12.58 -3.83 -0.69
CA VAL A 14 11.53 -2.90 -0.23
C VAL A 14 10.15 -3.47 -0.50
N ILE A 15 9.92 -4.08 -1.67
CA ILE A 15 8.66 -4.75 -2.00
C ILE A 15 8.38 -5.88 -1.01
N GLU A 16 9.36 -6.72 -0.73
CA GLU A 16 9.23 -7.83 0.21
C GLU A 16 8.91 -7.36 1.63
N GLU A 17 9.57 -6.30 2.10
CA GLU A 17 9.27 -5.65 3.37
C GLU A 17 7.84 -5.08 3.39
N GLY A 18 7.45 -4.39 2.32
CA GLY A 18 6.11 -3.83 2.15
C GLY A 18 5.02 -4.90 2.17
N VAL A 19 5.24 -6.03 1.48
CA VAL A 19 4.31 -7.17 1.48
C VAL A 19 4.24 -7.83 2.86
N LYS A 20 5.37 -7.96 3.55
CA LYS A 20 5.40 -8.50 4.92
C LYS A 20 4.62 -7.60 5.88
N LEU A 21 4.83 -6.28 5.82
CA LEU A 21 4.10 -5.31 6.61
C LEU A 21 2.59 -5.33 6.27
N MET A 22 2.24 -5.40 4.99
CA MET A 22 0.85 -5.53 4.55
C MET A 22 0.17 -6.75 5.17
N LYS A 23 0.82 -7.92 5.13
CA LYS A 23 0.28 -9.16 5.73
C LYS A 23 0.10 -9.03 7.25
N GLN A 24 1.02 -8.35 7.93
CA GLN A 24 0.90 -8.08 9.37
C GLN A 24 -0.27 -7.15 9.69
N LEU A 25 -0.49 -6.11 8.86
CA LEU A 25 -1.56 -5.13 9.05
C LEU A 25 -2.96 -5.71 8.79
N ILE A 26 -3.08 -6.53 7.76
CA ILE A 26 -4.34 -7.16 7.37
C ILE A 26 -4.65 -8.37 8.29
N GLY A 27 -3.61 -9.02 8.81
CA GLY A 27 -3.70 -10.26 9.57
C GLY A 27 -3.72 -11.49 8.67
N GLU A 28 -3.13 -12.60 9.15
CA GLU A 28 -3.01 -13.88 8.41
C GLU A 28 -4.36 -14.50 7.96
N TYR A 29 -5.49 -13.96 8.43
CA TYR A 29 -6.82 -14.49 8.19
C TYR A 29 -7.46 -14.05 6.86
N PHE A 30 -6.96 -13.01 6.20
CA PHE A 30 -7.48 -12.59 4.90
C PHE A 30 -6.62 -13.16 3.76
N ASN A 31 -6.97 -14.38 3.37
CA ASN A 31 -6.37 -15.15 2.27
C ASN A 31 -6.62 -14.55 0.87
N ALA A 32 -7.26 -13.39 0.75
CA ALA A 32 -7.50 -12.77 -0.54
C ALA A 32 -6.22 -12.15 -1.07
N THR A 33 -5.76 -12.67 -2.22
CA THR A 33 -4.51 -12.32 -2.90
C THR A 33 -4.61 -11.07 -3.77
N CYS A 34 -5.69 -10.28 -3.66
CA CYS A 34 -5.95 -9.13 -4.51
C CYS A 34 -5.24 -7.86 -4.01
N TYR A 35 -3.90 -7.86 -4.12
CA TYR A 35 -3.10 -6.64 -4.03
C TYR A 35 -2.48 -6.32 -5.39
N SER A 36 -2.25 -5.04 -5.65
CA SER A 36 -1.51 -4.54 -6.80
C SER A 36 -0.31 -3.76 -6.30
N ILE A 37 0.86 -4.05 -6.87
CA ILE A 37 2.11 -3.34 -6.61
C ILE A 37 2.46 -2.53 -7.85
N SER A 38 2.84 -1.29 -7.65
CA SER A 38 3.35 -0.42 -8.71
C SER A 38 4.54 0.39 -8.23
N GLN A 39 5.37 0.83 -9.17
CA GLN A 39 6.56 1.64 -8.92
C GLN A 39 6.40 2.97 -9.68
N PRO A 40 5.73 3.97 -9.09
CA PRO A 40 5.39 5.20 -9.80
C PRO A 40 6.58 6.14 -10.05
N GLY A 41 7.70 5.89 -9.40
CA GLY A 41 8.93 6.66 -9.53
C GLY A 41 10.13 5.89 -8.97
N GLU A 42 11.33 6.43 -9.18
CA GLU A 42 12.58 5.76 -8.84
C GLU A 42 12.66 5.39 -7.35
N GLY A 43 12.79 4.08 -7.08
CA GLY A 43 12.86 3.54 -5.71
C GLY A 43 11.56 3.65 -4.90
N SER A 44 10.48 4.16 -5.47
CA SER A 44 9.18 4.26 -4.80
C SER A 44 8.35 3.00 -5.05
N VAL A 45 7.58 2.61 -4.05
CA VAL A 45 6.73 1.41 -4.11
C VAL A 45 5.37 1.76 -3.58
N TRP A 46 4.34 1.54 -4.38
CA TRP A 46 2.95 1.65 -3.97
C TRP A 46 2.29 0.29 -3.99
N ILE A 47 1.68 -0.08 -2.87
CA ILE A 47 0.90 -1.30 -2.71
C ILE A 47 -0.54 -0.89 -2.41
N SER A 48 -1.45 -1.35 -3.24
CA SER A 48 -2.88 -1.20 -3.04
C SER A 48 -3.49 -2.56 -2.78
N TYR A 49 -4.45 -2.62 -1.87
CA TYR A 49 -5.17 -3.83 -1.52
C TYR A 49 -6.64 -3.53 -1.39
N LEU A 50 -7.45 -4.41 -1.97
CA LEU A 50 -8.89 -4.40 -1.78
C LEU A 50 -9.36 -5.84 -1.67
N ASP A 51 -9.89 -6.18 -0.50
CA ASP A 51 -10.50 -7.48 -0.27
C ASP A 51 -11.98 -7.40 0.03
N GLY A 52 -12.67 -8.43 -0.43
CA GLY A 52 -14.05 -8.75 -0.16
C GLY A 52 -14.90 -8.60 -1.39
N ASN A 53 -15.78 -9.58 -1.62
CA ASN A 53 -16.91 -9.42 -2.53
C ASN A 53 -17.77 -8.22 -2.14
N HIS A 54 -18.50 -7.64 -3.09
CA HIS A 54 -19.44 -6.53 -2.85
C HIS A 54 -20.36 -6.77 -1.64
N PHE A 55 -20.71 -8.03 -1.37
CA PHE A 55 -21.60 -8.46 -0.29
C PHE A 55 -20.92 -8.78 1.06
N LEU A 56 -19.59 -8.81 1.13
CA LEU A 56 -18.86 -9.02 2.40
C LEU A 56 -18.74 -7.69 3.16
N ASN A 57 -19.38 -7.63 4.34
CA ASN A 57 -19.34 -6.47 5.24
C ASN A 57 -18.01 -6.32 6.00
N ASN A 58 -17.11 -7.30 5.86
CA ASN A 58 -15.85 -7.38 6.61
C ASN A 58 -14.60 -7.16 5.75
N GLY A 59 -14.78 -6.79 4.47
CA GLY A 59 -13.65 -6.53 3.58
C GLY A 59 -12.84 -5.31 4.02
N GLN A 60 -11.59 -5.25 3.57
CA GLN A 60 -10.66 -4.17 3.90
C GLN A 60 -10.14 -3.49 2.64
N VAL A 61 -9.88 -2.19 2.74
CA VAL A 61 -9.14 -1.42 1.74
C VAL A 61 -7.87 -0.91 2.41
N LEU A 62 -6.75 -1.10 1.71
CA LEU A 62 -5.44 -0.65 2.17
C LEU A 62 -4.69 0.06 1.04
N SER A 63 -4.02 1.13 1.41
CA SER A 63 -3.06 1.85 0.58
C SER A 63 -1.77 1.96 1.37
N MET A 64 -0.67 1.54 0.79
CA MET A 64 0.67 1.65 1.36
C MET A 64 1.59 2.26 0.32
N PHE A 65 2.29 3.32 0.69
CA PHE A 65 3.23 3.98 -0.20
C PHE A 65 4.55 4.19 0.50
N TYR A 66 5.63 3.90 -0.21
CA TYR A 66 7.00 4.16 0.18
C TYR A 66 7.63 5.08 -0.85
N HIS A 67 8.32 6.11 -0.37
CA HIS A 67 9.15 6.95 -1.22
C HIS A 67 10.49 7.24 -0.51
N PRO A 68 11.65 7.04 -1.18
CA PRO A 68 12.95 7.13 -0.52
C PRO A 68 13.34 8.57 -0.14
N THR A 69 13.01 9.55 -1.00
CA THR A 69 13.53 10.93 -0.86
C THR A 69 12.47 11.99 -0.57
N LYS A 70 11.18 11.72 -0.84
CA LYS A 70 10.09 12.69 -0.71
C LYS A 70 9.15 12.28 0.40
N LYS A 71 8.60 13.30 1.07
CA LYS A 71 7.47 13.13 1.95
C LYS A 71 6.27 12.68 1.12
N HIS A 72 5.46 11.79 1.66
CA HIS A 72 4.40 11.18 0.88
C HIS A 72 3.24 10.73 1.75
N THR A 73 2.14 10.39 1.09
CA THR A 73 0.89 10.03 1.73
C THR A 73 0.30 8.76 1.13
N ALA A 74 -0.38 8.01 1.97
CA ALA A 74 -1.21 6.88 1.58
C ALA A 74 -2.63 7.14 2.05
N THR A 75 -3.58 7.10 1.12
CA THR A 75 -4.97 7.46 1.38
C THR A 75 -5.88 6.31 0.97
N THR A 76 -6.86 6.03 1.82
CA THR A 76 -7.95 5.10 1.52
C THR A 76 -9.29 5.81 1.62
N VAL A 77 -10.25 5.39 0.80
CA VAL A 77 -11.65 5.76 0.90
C VAL A 77 -12.45 4.47 1.05
N GLY A 78 -13.20 4.37 2.14
CA GLY A 78 -13.98 3.18 2.49
C GLY A 78 -15.21 3.53 3.31
N LYS A 79 -15.61 2.64 4.22
CA LYS A 79 -16.84 2.81 5.02
C LYS A 79 -16.82 4.05 5.90
N LEU A 80 -15.64 4.44 6.39
CA LEU A 80 -15.46 5.58 7.29
C LEU A 80 -15.10 6.87 6.54
N GLY A 81 -15.30 6.90 5.22
CA GLY A 81 -14.89 8.01 4.36
C GLY A 81 -13.40 7.96 4.03
N GLN A 82 -12.80 9.14 3.88
CA GLN A 82 -11.39 9.27 3.51
C GLN A 82 -10.50 9.25 4.76
N LYS A 83 -9.50 8.37 4.76
CA LYS A 83 -8.42 8.34 5.75
C LYS A 83 -7.09 8.49 5.05
N GLN A 84 -6.20 9.31 5.62
CA GLN A 84 -4.88 9.57 5.09
C GLN A 84 -3.83 9.33 6.17
N SER A 85 -2.71 8.74 5.77
CA SER A 85 -1.49 8.64 6.54
C SER A 85 -0.38 9.36 5.80
N VAL A 86 0.53 9.98 6.55
CA VAL A 86 1.63 10.80 6.03
C VAL A 86 2.92 10.28 6.63
N ALA A 87 3.93 10.04 5.79
CA ALA A 87 5.24 9.60 6.22
C ALA A 87 6.34 10.46 5.60
N GLY A 88 7.49 10.51 6.29
CA GLY A 88 8.69 11.16 5.78
C GLY A 88 9.39 10.33 4.70
N PRO A 89 10.47 10.87 4.13
CA PRO A 89 11.35 10.12 3.24
C PRO A 89 11.87 8.83 3.88
N GLY A 90 11.91 7.74 3.12
CA GLY A 90 12.45 6.45 3.57
C GLY A 90 11.58 5.68 4.57
N GLN A 91 10.32 6.10 4.75
CA GLN A 91 9.36 5.45 5.63
C GLN A 91 8.14 4.98 4.85
N TRP A 92 7.40 4.02 5.40
CA TRP A 92 6.12 3.58 4.84
C TRP A 92 4.97 4.44 5.36
N ALA A 93 4.26 5.12 4.47
CA ALA A 93 2.91 5.61 4.76
C ALA A 93 1.90 4.49 4.50
N TYR A 94 1.01 4.23 5.44
CA TYR A 94 -0.05 3.24 5.24
C TYR A 94 -1.36 3.66 5.85
N SER A 95 -2.45 3.34 5.16
CA SER A 95 -3.82 3.59 5.60
C SER A 95 -4.64 2.33 5.34
N ILE A 96 -5.35 1.87 6.37
CA ILE A 96 -6.22 0.70 6.34
C ILE A 96 -7.57 1.05 6.93
N GLN A 97 -8.64 0.57 6.29
CA GLN A 97 -9.99 0.67 6.84
C GLN A 97 -10.92 -0.37 6.26
N THR A 98 -12.07 -0.55 6.91
CA THR A 98 -13.17 -1.37 6.39
C THR A 98 -13.69 -0.81 5.08
N LYS A 99 -13.92 -1.68 4.10
CA LYS A 99 -14.49 -1.29 2.81
C LYS A 99 -15.95 -0.84 2.96
N GLY A 100 -16.34 0.15 2.19
CA GLY A 100 -17.73 0.48 1.94
C GLY A 100 -18.38 -0.50 0.96
N ALA A 101 -19.71 -0.42 0.82
CA ALA A 101 -20.45 -1.20 -0.18
C ALA A 101 -20.05 -0.82 -1.63
N TYR A 102 -19.74 0.46 -1.85
CA TYR A 102 -19.33 1.04 -3.13
C TYR A 102 -18.30 2.14 -2.91
N GLY A 103 -17.63 2.56 -4.00
CA GLY A 103 -16.75 3.73 -3.98
C GLY A 103 -15.42 3.55 -3.23
N ASN A 104 -15.01 2.30 -2.99
CA ASN A 104 -13.72 2.01 -2.36
C ASN A 104 -12.57 2.47 -3.26
N LYS A 105 -11.63 3.22 -2.70
CA LYS A 105 -10.47 3.72 -3.43
C LYS A 105 -9.22 3.65 -2.56
N ALA A 106 -8.10 3.34 -3.19
CA ALA A 106 -6.77 3.49 -2.62
C ALA A 106 -5.99 4.46 -3.52
N HIS A 107 -5.28 5.42 -2.94
CA HIS A 107 -4.45 6.36 -3.68
C HIS A 107 -3.21 6.72 -2.85
N TYR A 108 -2.20 7.23 -3.54
CA TYR A 108 -0.97 7.74 -2.98
C TYR A 108 -0.72 9.14 -3.53
N ASN A 109 0.06 9.93 -2.80
CA ASN A 109 0.55 11.20 -3.30
C ASN A 109 1.94 11.49 -2.75
N THR A 110 2.81 12.05 -3.57
CA THR A 110 4.06 12.68 -3.12
C THR A 110 3.79 14.14 -2.79
N LEU A 111 4.30 14.62 -1.66
CA LEU A 111 4.19 16.02 -1.24
C LEU A 111 5.40 16.83 -1.72
#